data_AF-A0A6A7N6Z0-F1
#
_entry.id   AF-A0A6A7N6Z0-F1
#
_cell.length_a   1.000
_cell.length_b   1.000
_cell.length_c   1.000
_cell.angle_alpha   90.00
_cell.angle_beta   90.00
_cell.angle_gamma   90.00
#
_symmetry.space_group_name_H-M   'P 1'
#
loop_
_entity.id
_entity.type
_entity.pdbx_description
1 polymer ?
#
loop_
_entity_poly.entity_id
_entity_poly.type
_entity_poly.pdbx_seq_one_letter_code
_entity_poly.pdbx_strand_id
1 'polypeptide(L)'
;MCLNKHVNYWDTCTTKSTSKAKHMDIKFERGIDRITHTRQNETALPATTRLLPTDSASTAELDKLLARPNLRDYVFAALRPQIADKALLTPAGFQQALHDASALLQRSAAVAANPTEAAALERGWHQLGEQTDLRLLLTLYRNALFQG
;
A
#
# COMPACT_ATOMS: atom_id res chain seq x y z
N MET A 1 -11.22 -56.24 11.01
CA MET A 1 -10.38 -56.41 9.81
C MET A 1 -11.33 -56.42 8.60
N CYS A 2 -11.03 -55.61 7.58
CA CYS A 2 -11.90 -55.19 6.46
C CYS A 2 -13.07 -54.26 6.86
N LEU A 3 -12.78 -52.95 6.98
CA LEU A 3 -13.80 -51.90 7.03
C LEU A 3 -14.44 -51.73 5.65
N ASN A 4 -15.76 -51.85 5.65
CA ASN A 4 -16.61 -52.04 4.48
C ASN A 4 -16.78 -50.72 3.72
N LYS A 5 -16.41 -50.73 2.43
CA LYS A 5 -16.53 -49.57 1.53
C LYS A 5 -17.98 -49.45 1.05
N HIS A 6 -18.53 -48.26 1.21
CA HIS A 6 -19.82 -47.86 0.65
C HIS A 6 -19.77 -47.87 -0.88
N VAL A 7 -20.63 -48.69 -1.47
CA VAL A 7 -21.14 -48.55 -2.84
C VAL A 7 -22.63 -48.80 -2.72
N ASN A 8 -23.43 -47.91 -3.32
CA ASN A 8 -24.78 -48.12 -3.90
C ASN A 8 -25.68 -46.90 -3.61
N TYR A 9 -26.10 -46.16 -4.65
CA TYR A 9 -27.22 -46.47 -5.55
C TYR A 9 -28.53 -45.91 -4.89
N TRP A 10 -29.01 -44.78 -5.44
CA TRP A 10 -30.40 -44.23 -5.58
C TRP A 10 -31.05 -43.48 -4.42
N ASP A 11 -31.37 -42.21 -4.73
CA ASP A 11 -32.73 -41.69 -4.96
C ASP A 11 -33.83 -42.25 -4.05
N THR A 12 -34.77 -41.51 -3.50
CA THR A 12 -35.26 -40.14 -3.66
C THR A 12 -36.34 -39.99 -2.59
N CYS A 13 -36.53 -38.78 -2.04
CA CYS A 13 -37.85 -38.17 -1.81
C CYS A 13 -37.73 -37.02 -0.82
N THR A 14 -37.53 -35.82 -1.32
CA THR A 14 -38.12 -34.65 -0.68
C THR A 14 -38.88 -33.85 -1.72
N THR A 15 -40.18 -33.89 -1.51
CA THR A 15 -41.29 -33.15 -2.07
C THR A 15 -40.96 -31.76 -2.63
N LYS A 16 -41.52 -31.53 -3.82
CA LYS A 16 -41.67 -30.26 -4.54
C LYS A 16 -42.08 -29.10 -3.61
N SER A 17 -41.38 -27.98 -3.73
CA SER A 17 -42.02 -26.66 -3.71
C SER A 17 -41.39 -25.78 -4.77
N THR A 18 -42.23 -25.44 -5.73
CA THR A 18 -41.97 -24.62 -6.89
C THR A 18 -42.02 -23.15 -6.52
N SER A 19 -40.93 -22.42 -6.71
CA SER A 19 -41.01 -21.11 -7.32
C SER A 19 -39.74 -20.87 -8.12
N LYS A 20 -39.90 -20.70 -9.44
CA LYS A 20 -38.80 -20.38 -10.35
C LYS A 20 -38.21 -19.03 -9.92
N ALA A 21 -37.02 -19.06 -9.34
CA ALA A 21 -36.14 -17.90 -9.34
C ALA A 21 -35.84 -17.57 -10.80
N LYS A 22 -36.47 -16.50 -11.31
CA LYS A 22 -36.16 -15.97 -12.64
C LYS A 22 -34.81 -15.28 -12.51
N HIS A 23 -33.75 -16.00 -12.86
CA HIS A 23 -32.40 -15.47 -12.96
C HIS A 23 -32.42 -14.34 -13.99
N MET A 24 -32.17 -13.10 -13.57
CA MET A 24 -32.02 -11.98 -14.49
C MET A 24 -30.55 -11.89 -14.85
N ASP A 25 -30.21 -12.49 -15.97
CA ASP A 25 -28.89 -12.40 -16.60
C ASP A 25 -28.82 -11.03 -17.30
N ILE A 26 -28.12 -10.06 -16.70
CA ILE A 26 -28.00 -8.71 -17.26
C ILE A 26 -26.80 -8.69 -18.19
N LYS A 27 -27.02 -9.05 -19.47
CA LYS A 27 -26.03 -8.87 -20.52
C LYS A 27 -26.10 -7.44 -21.07
N PHE A 28 -25.12 -6.62 -20.71
CA PHE A 28 -24.91 -5.28 -21.28
C PHE A 28 -24.09 -5.40 -22.57
N GLU A 29 -24.74 -5.70 -23.70
CA GLU A 29 -24.05 -5.73 -25.00
C GLU A 29 -24.36 -4.55 -25.93
N ARG A 30 -25.20 -3.58 -25.53
CA ARG A 30 -25.30 -2.27 -26.21
C ARG A 30 -25.58 -1.14 -25.22
N GLY A 31 -24.95 0.01 -25.45
CA GLY A 31 -25.07 1.21 -24.64
C GLY A 31 -26.50 1.75 -24.57
N ILE A 32 -26.80 2.47 -23.48
CA ILE A 32 -28.08 3.15 -23.29
C ILE A 32 -28.11 4.38 -24.20
N ASP A 33 -28.59 4.22 -25.43
CA ASP A 33 -28.60 5.31 -26.41
C ASP A 33 -29.74 6.32 -26.20
N ARG A 34 -30.76 6.02 -25.37
CA ARG A 34 -31.87 6.96 -25.14
C ARG A 34 -32.75 6.61 -23.95
N ILE A 35 -33.06 7.58 -23.10
CA ILE A 35 -34.13 7.47 -22.09
C ILE A 35 -35.37 8.17 -22.66
N THR A 36 -36.43 7.41 -22.95
CA THR A 36 -37.74 7.97 -23.33
C THR A 36 -38.66 7.97 -22.11
N HIS A 37 -39.02 9.17 -21.64
CA HIS A 37 -40.06 9.34 -20.63
C HIS A 37 -41.43 9.00 -21.23
N THR A 38 -41.86 7.76 -21.09
CA THR A 38 -43.27 7.39 -21.26
C THR A 38 -44.01 7.87 -20.02
N ARG A 39 -44.94 8.82 -20.17
CA ARG A 39 -45.87 9.24 -19.11
C ARG A 39 -46.77 8.06 -18.76
N GLN A 40 -46.34 7.24 -17.80
CA GLN A 40 -47.16 6.26 -17.12
C GLN A 40 -47.62 6.86 -15.78
N ASN A 41 -48.93 6.74 -15.56
CA ASN A 41 -49.71 7.27 -14.45
C ASN A 41 -48.96 7.39 -13.12
N GLU A 42 -49.05 8.59 -12.56
CA GLU A 42 -48.52 9.01 -11.27
C GLU A 42 -49.05 8.12 -10.14
N THR A 43 -48.32 7.06 -9.83
CA THR A 43 -48.35 6.53 -8.47
C THR A 43 -47.49 7.50 -7.69
N ALA A 44 -48.13 8.52 -7.10
CA ALA A 44 -47.45 9.56 -6.36
C ALA A 44 -46.59 8.91 -5.28
N LEU A 45 -45.27 8.97 -5.46
CA LEU A 45 -44.32 8.61 -4.42
C LEU A 45 -44.67 9.47 -3.19
N PRO A 46 -44.67 8.89 -1.97
CA PRO A 46 -44.88 9.67 -0.77
C PRO A 46 -43.91 10.86 -0.83
N ALA A 47 -44.44 12.06 -0.62
CA ALA A 47 -43.70 13.30 -0.77
C ALA A 47 -42.32 13.10 -0.17
N THR A 48 -41.27 13.19 -1.02
CA THR A 48 -39.88 13.18 -0.58
C THR A 48 -39.77 14.32 0.38
N THR A 49 -39.99 14.02 1.65
CA THR A 49 -39.70 14.91 2.74
C THR A 49 -38.23 15.16 2.52
N ARG A 50 -37.88 16.38 2.09
CA ARG A 50 -36.50 16.83 2.06
C ARG A 50 -36.09 16.76 3.52
N LEU A 51 -35.59 15.60 3.93
CA LEU A 51 -34.82 15.46 5.13
C LEU A 51 -33.67 16.43 4.87
N LEU A 52 -33.74 17.59 5.53
CA LEU A 52 -32.60 18.48 5.55
C LEU A 52 -31.43 17.61 6.03
N PRO A 53 -30.25 17.68 5.39
CA PRO A 53 -29.07 17.02 5.93
C PRO A 53 -29.01 17.38 7.41
N THR A 54 -29.01 16.39 8.29
CA THR A 54 -28.98 16.68 9.72
C THR A 54 -27.74 17.54 9.97
N ASP A 55 -27.92 18.79 10.40
CA ASP A 55 -26.85 19.77 10.66
C ASP A 55 -25.92 19.35 11.83
N SER A 56 -26.09 18.13 12.36
CA SER A 56 -25.27 17.60 13.44
C SER A 56 -24.06 16.84 12.91
N ALA A 57 -22.90 17.49 12.98
CA ALA A 57 -21.60 16.90 13.34
C ALA A 57 -21.07 15.71 12.51
N SER A 58 -21.50 15.50 11.27
CA SER A 58 -20.99 14.40 10.43
C SER A 58 -19.47 14.50 10.16
N THR A 59 -18.94 15.71 10.04
CA THR A 59 -17.50 15.97 9.91
C THR A 59 -16.73 15.54 11.15
N ALA A 60 -17.24 15.82 12.35
CA ALA A 60 -16.57 15.49 13.60
C ALA A 60 -16.46 13.98 13.86
N GLU A 61 -17.41 13.19 13.36
CA GLU A 61 -17.37 11.72 13.45
C GLU A 61 -16.47 11.10 12.37
N LEU A 62 -16.50 11.67 11.16
CA LEU A 62 -15.59 11.28 10.08
C LEU A 62 -14.13 11.60 10.43
N ASP A 63 -13.86 12.76 11.03
CA ASP A 63 -12.53 13.13 11.53
C ASP A 63 -12.05 12.16 12.61
N LYS A 64 -12.94 11.68 13.49
CA LYS A 64 -12.62 10.64 14.48
C LYS A 64 -12.32 9.28 13.85
N LEU A 65 -12.89 8.96 12.70
CA LEU A 65 -12.60 7.74 11.96
C LEU A 65 -11.29 7.86 11.16
N LEU A 66 -11.04 9.02 10.55
CA LEU A 66 -9.85 9.32 9.77
C LEU A 66 -8.61 9.57 10.63
N ALA A 67 -8.79 10.02 11.88
CA ALA A 67 -7.71 10.17 12.86
C ALA A 67 -7.21 8.83 13.41
N ARG A 68 -7.86 7.70 13.09
CA ARG A 68 -7.41 6.39 13.56
C ARG A 68 -6.23 5.93 12.71
N PRO A 69 -5.14 5.44 13.33
CA PRO A 69 -4.04 4.85 12.60
C PRO A 69 -4.57 3.68 11.79
N ASN A 70 -4.34 3.72 10.48
CA ASN A 70 -4.74 2.67 9.56
C ASN A 70 -3.56 1.72 9.30
N LEU A 71 -3.81 0.64 8.55
CA LEU A 71 -2.78 -0.35 8.21
C LEU A 71 -1.56 0.28 7.53
N ARG A 72 -1.76 1.29 6.69
CA ARG A 72 -0.67 2.02 6.03
C ARG A 72 0.22 2.70 7.05
N ASP A 73 -0.36 3.33 8.08
CA ASP A 73 0.40 4.00 9.13
C ASP A 73 1.19 3.00 9.99
N TYR A 74 0.61 1.83 10.27
CA TYR A 74 1.30 0.74 10.97
C TYR A 74 2.48 0.20 10.16
N VAL A 75 2.28 -0.03 8.86
CA VAL A 75 3.33 -0.51 7.95
C VAL A 75 4.44 0.53 7.83
N PHE A 76 4.11 1.82 7.67
CA PHE A 76 5.13 2.87 7.65
C PHE A 76 5.87 3.01 8.98
N ALA A 77 5.21 2.84 10.11
CA ALA A 77 5.87 2.84 11.41
C ALA A 77 6.82 1.65 11.58
N ALA A 78 6.43 0.46 11.12
CA ALA A 78 7.26 -0.74 11.19
C ALA A 78 8.46 -0.70 10.23
N LEU A 79 8.31 -0.07 9.06
CA LEU A 79 9.36 0.04 8.05
C LEU A 79 10.29 1.23 8.26
N ARG A 80 9.94 2.18 9.14
CA ARG A 80 10.79 3.35 9.40
C ARG A 80 11.98 2.95 10.28
N PRO A 81 13.22 3.10 9.78
CA PRO A 81 14.38 2.94 10.64
C PRO A 81 14.31 3.99 11.76
N GLN A 82 14.67 3.61 12.99
CA GLN A 82 14.85 4.59 14.05
C GLN A 82 16.08 5.43 13.74
N ILE A 83 15.85 6.66 13.29
CA ILE A 83 16.90 7.63 13.00
C ILE A 83 17.06 8.50 14.25
N ALA A 84 18.18 8.33 14.95
CA ALA A 84 18.47 9.08 16.17
C ALA A 84 18.74 10.57 15.89
N ASP A 85 19.42 10.87 14.78
CA ASP A 85 19.75 12.24 14.38
C ASP A 85 18.97 12.69 13.14
N LYS A 86 18.07 13.66 13.33
CA LYS A 86 17.26 14.24 12.25
C LYS A 86 18.09 15.00 11.21
N ALA A 87 19.31 15.45 11.55
CA ALA A 87 20.19 16.12 10.60
C ALA A 87 20.55 15.21 9.41
N LEU A 88 20.56 13.88 9.62
CA LEU A 88 20.75 12.87 8.57
C LEU A 88 19.67 12.88 7.47
N LEU A 89 18.52 13.48 7.74
CA LEU A 89 17.44 13.58 6.75
C LEU A 89 17.66 14.73 5.76
N THR A 90 18.62 15.61 6.03
CA THR A 90 19.01 16.66 5.09
C THR A 90 20.04 16.12 4.10
N PRO A 91 20.04 16.56 2.83
CA PRO A 91 21.05 16.12 1.86
C PRO A 91 22.48 16.37 2.33
N ALA A 92 22.73 17.53 2.94
CA ALA A 92 24.05 17.90 3.46
C ALA A 92 24.44 17.05 4.67
N GLY A 93 23.52 16.85 5.64
CA GLY A 93 23.80 16.02 6.82
C GLY A 93 24.02 14.55 6.47
N PHE A 94 23.29 14.02 5.48
CA PHE A 94 23.52 12.68 4.97
C PHE A 94 24.89 12.53 4.30
N GLN A 95 25.29 13.51 3.47
CA GLN A 95 26.62 13.51 2.84
C GLN A 95 27.74 13.56 3.87
N GLN A 96 27.60 14.41 4.89
CA GLN A 96 28.58 14.50 5.97
C GLN A 96 28.68 13.18 6.74
N ALA A 97 27.56 12.58 7.10
CA ALA A 97 27.55 11.32 7.81
C ALA A 97 28.15 10.16 7.00
N LEU A 98 27.96 10.13 5.68
CA LEU A 98 28.65 9.16 4.82
C LEU A 98 30.16 9.36 4.83
N HIS A 99 30.62 10.62 4.75
CA HIS A 99 32.04 10.95 4.81
C HIS A 99 32.65 10.51 6.15
N ASP A 100 31.98 10.85 7.26
CA ASP A 100 32.42 10.50 8.61
C ASP A 100 32.44 8.99 8.84
N ALA A 101 31.42 8.27 8.35
CA ALA A 101 31.36 6.81 8.41
C ALA A 101 32.49 6.16 7.60
N SER A 102 32.77 6.65 6.39
CA SER A 102 33.88 6.16 5.57
C SER A 102 35.24 6.36 6.26
N ALA A 103 35.48 7.57 6.80
CA ALA A 103 36.70 7.88 7.53
C ALA A 103 36.83 7.08 8.84
N LEU A 104 35.72 6.77 9.50
CA LEU A 104 35.70 5.88 10.67
C LEU A 104 36.07 4.45 10.29
N LEU A 105 35.46 3.90 9.24
CA LEU A 105 35.75 2.55 8.76
C LEU A 105 37.21 2.41 8.34
N GLN A 106 37.75 3.36 7.59
CA GLN A 106 39.15 3.38 7.19
C GLN A 106 40.10 3.39 8.40
N ARG A 107 39.84 4.25 9.39
CA ARG A 107 40.63 4.29 10.63
C ARG A 107 40.53 3.01 11.43
N SER A 108 39.32 2.43 11.53
CA SER A 108 39.11 1.18 12.24
C SER A 108 39.81 -0.01 11.56
N ALA A 109 39.84 -0.05 10.22
CA ALA A 109 40.56 -1.06 9.47
C ALA A 109 42.07 -0.97 9.71
N ALA A 110 42.63 0.25 9.77
CA ALA A 110 44.06 0.47 10.01
C ALA A 110 44.53 0.04 11.42
N VAL A 111 43.64 0.01 12.40
CA VAL A 111 43.95 -0.34 13.80
C VAL A 111 43.48 -1.78 14.15
N ALA A 112 42.78 -2.46 13.24
CA ALA A 112 42.24 -3.78 13.48
C ALA A 112 43.37 -4.81 13.75
N ALA A 113 43.27 -5.53 14.87
CA ALA A 113 44.23 -6.55 15.24
C ALA A 113 44.11 -7.82 14.38
N ASN A 114 42.89 -8.11 13.90
CA ASN A 114 42.60 -9.29 13.11
C ASN A 114 42.60 -8.96 11.61
N PRO A 115 43.34 -9.73 10.78
CA PRO A 115 43.40 -9.47 9.34
C PRO A 115 42.06 -9.72 8.63
N THR A 116 41.23 -10.62 9.15
CA THR A 116 39.89 -10.91 8.62
C THR A 116 38.90 -9.77 8.87
N GLU A 117 39.04 -9.11 10.02
CA GLU A 117 38.24 -7.94 10.41
C GLU A 117 38.66 -6.71 9.61
N ALA A 118 39.97 -6.47 9.48
CA ALA A 118 40.52 -5.44 8.60
C ALA A 118 39.97 -5.58 7.18
N ALA A 119 40.01 -6.77 6.58
CA ALA A 119 39.48 -7.02 5.25
C ALA A 119 37.96 -6.78 5.14
N ALA A 120 37.19 -7.07 6.20
CA ALA A 120 35.75 -6.80 6.22
C ALA A 120 35.46 -5.29 6.26
N LEU A 121 36.19 -4.54 7.08
CA LEU A 121 36.10 -3.08 7.17
C LEU A 121 36.58 -2.41 5.89
N GLU A 122 37.63 -2.94 5.26
CA GLU A 122 38.15 -2.50 3.96
C GLU A 122 37.09 -2.60 2.86
N ARG A 123 36.39 -3.72 2.77
CA ARG A 123 35.25 -3.86 1.84
C ARG A 123 34.14 -2.87 2.16
N GLY A 124 33.87 -2.64 3.44
CA GLY A 124 32.85 -1.69 3.90
C GLY A 124 33.11 -0.26 3.42
N TRP A 125 34.32 0.28 3.64
CA TRP A 125 34.61 1.65 3.20
C TRP A 125 34.69 1.77 1.68
N HIS A 126 35.21 0.76 0.96
CA HIS A 126 35.19 0.74 -0.51
C HIS A 126 33.77 0.79 -1.05
N GLN A 127 32.86 -0.01 -0.49
CA GLN A 127 31.44 -0.01 -0.88
C GLN A 127 30.78 1.36 -0.63
N LEU A 128 31.10 2.02 0.50
CA LEU A 128 30.62 3.37 0.79
C LEU A 128 31.16 4.40 -0.21
N GLY A 129 32.41 4.23 -0.66
CA GLY A 129 33.02 5.04 -1.71
C GLY A 129 32.21 4.98 -3.00
N GLU A 130 31.91 3.77 -3.49
CA GLU A 130 31.10 3.58 -4.70
C GLU A 130 29.71 4.23 -4.58
N GLN A 131 29.05 4.09 -3.42
CA GLN A 131 27.76 4.72 -3.16
C GLN A 131 27.84 6.26 -3.21
N THR A 132 28.97 6.84 -2.80
CA THR A 132 29.20 8.28 -2.85
C THR A 132 29.36 8.74 -4.29
N ASP A 133 30.16 8.02 -5.09
CA ASP A 133 30.39 8.32 -6.50
C ASP A 133 29.11 8.25 -7.34
N LEU A 134 28.28 7.22 -7.11
CA LEU A 134 26.97 7.08 -7.77
C LEU A 134 26.05 8.27 -7.48
N ARG A 135 26.06 8.78 -6.24
CA ARG A 135 25.24 9.94 -5.86
C ARG A 135 25.75 11.24 -6.48
N LEU A 136 27.07 11.39 -6.61
CA LEU A 136 27.66 12.51 -7.33
C LEU A 136 27.26 12.48 -8.81
N LEU A 137 27.32 11.30 -9.44
CA LEU A 137 26.89 11.10 -10.82
C LEU A 137 25.40 11.43 -11.02
N LEU A 138 24.52 10.97 -10.12
CA LEU A 138 23.10 11.33 -10.15
C LEU A 138 22.87 12.83 -10.01
N THR A 139 23.65 13.50 -9.15
CA THR A 139 23.58 14.95 -8.98
C THR A 139 23.99 15.68 -10.25
N LEU A 140 25.05 15.22 -10.92
CA LEU A 140 25.49 15.74 -12.21
C LEU A 140 24.38 15.61 -13.27
N TYR A 141 23.81 14.42 -13.44
CA TYR A 141 22.72 14.20 -14.40
C TYR A 141 21.49 15.04 -14.10
N ARG A 142 21.12 15.13 -12.82
CA ARG A 142 20.02 15.99 -12.39
C ARG A 142 20.27 17.45 -12.78
N ASN A 143 21.47 17.95 -12.54
CA ASN A 143 21.81 19.34 -12.86
C ASN A 143 21.88 19.57 -14.38
N ALA A 144 22.36 18.61 -15.16
CA ALA A 144 22.36 18.66 -16.62
C ALA A 144 20.94 18.72 -17.20
N LEU A 145 19.99 17.96 -16.62
CA LEU A 145 18.57 17.99 -16.99
C LEU A 145 17.91 19.35 -16.71
N PHE A 146 18.32 20.06 -15.66
CA PHE A 146 17.78 21.39 -15.36
C PHE A 146 18.38 22.51 -16.23
N GLN A 147 19.46 22.24 -16.97
CA GLN A 147 20.15 23.21 -17.83
C GLN A 147 19.71 23.15 -19.30
N GLY A 148 18.90 22.16 -19.69
CA GLY A 148 18.32 22.03 -21.04
C GLY A 148 16.82 22.27 -21.03
#